data_AF-A0A0K8SHP1-F1
#
_entry.id   AF-A0A0K8SHP1-F1
#
_cell.length_a   1.000
_cell.length_b   1.000
_cell.length_c   1.000
_cell.angle_alpha   90.00
_cell.angle_beta   90.00
_cell.angle_gamma   90.00
#
_symmetry.space_group_name_H-M   'P 1'
#
loop_
_entity.id
_entity.type
_entity.pdbx_description
1 polymer ?
#
loop_
_entity_poly.entity_id
_entity_poly.type
_entity_poly.pdbx_seq_one_letter_code
_entity_poly.pdbx_strand_id
1 'polypeptide(L)'
;MGLRGVLLAQLILFYAVSAQDIVPYSANLTPQERCKAAVIRGPCTSWTQKWYFNQTIQVCRTFVYGGCKGEIVFNTEAECLHYCIGGDHTLPPYLMPSNVSTEREYESWIPTTTSRPPVPHTDRGKELTFPETGYQTVFMMAQSNAFIQLDGVRIPTFQLRMSREISFKFKTRLPHGLLVYHSIKNRPEGLNPYALYVIVEKGQLKVVHVFGKTSTSVIVGEGLNRDRWHSVTVTIDVKETKLRAKVDDQRHEVKIQGMRHRNYGVTTDLTSVVLVGGW
;
A
#
# COMPACT_ATOMS: atom_id res chain seq x y z
N MET A 1 9.05 -6.98 92.18
CA MET A 1 9.83 -6.82 90.93
C MET A 1 8.88 -6.89 89.75
N GLY A 2 8.99 -5.95 88.80
CA GLY A 2 8.26 -6.01 87.51
C GLY A 2 7.43 -4.76 87.21
N LEU A 3 8.09 -3.69 86.74
CA LEU A 3 7.45 -2.52 86.13
C LEU A 3 7.03 -2.81 84.67
N ARG A 4 5.79 -2.42 84.34
CA ARG A 4 5.28 -1.84 83.07
C ARG A 4 5.83 -2.36 81.72
N GLY A 5 4.98 -3.07 80.96
CA GLY A 5 5.06 -3.25 79.50
C GLY A 5 3.73 -2.81 78.85
N VAL A 6 3.67 -1.64 78.21
CA VAL A 6 3.77 -1.37 76.75
C VAL A 6 2.50 -1.77 75.97
N LEU A 7 1.80 -0.71 75.54
CA LEU A 7 0.72 -0.64 74.55
C LEU A 7 1.14 -1.26 73.21
N LEU A 8 0.28 -2.07 72.59
CA LEU A 8 0.31 -2.33 71.14
C LEU A 8 -1.14 -2.43 70.63
N ALA A 9 -1.70 -1.28 70.27
CA ALA A 9 -2.90 -1.19 69.45
C ALA A 9 -2.54 -1.67 68.04
N GLN A 10 -3.15 -2.77 67.60
CA GLN A 10 -2.98 -3.31 66.26
C GLN A 10 -3.67 -2.37 65.25
N LEU A 11 -2.86 -1.62 64.50
CA LEU A 11 -3.27 -0.85 63.33
C LEU A 11 -3.56 -1.82 62.17
N ILE A 12 -4.84 -2.05 61.88
CA ILE A 12 -5.27 -2.60 60.59
C ILE A 12 -5.16 -1.47 59.57
N LEU A 13 -4.03 -1.42 58.86
CA LEU A 13 -3.89 -0.59 57.66
C LEU A 13 -4.62 -1.30 56.51
N PHE A 14 -5.78 -0.76 56.13
CA PHE A 14 -6.32 -0.92 54.79
C PHE A 14 -5.29 -0.34 53.80
N TYR A 15 -4.42 -1.18 53.26
CA TYR A 15 -3.70 -0.81 52.05
C TYR A 15 -4.70 -0.84 50.90
N ALA A 16 -5.24 0.33 50.58
CA ALA A 16 -5.86 0.57 49.29
C ALA A 16 -4.83 0.20 48.20
N VAL A 17 -5.19 -0.76 47.34
CA VAL A 17 -4.46 -1.00 46.09
C VAL A 17 -4.66 0.25 45.24
N SER A 18 -3.64 1.11 45.24
CA SER A 18 -3.60 2.28 44.36
C SER A 18 -3.52 1.80 42.92
N ALA A 19 -4.59 2.03 42.16
CA ALA A 19 -4.58 1.90 40.71
C ALA A 19 -3.75 3.04 40.11
N GLN A 20 -2.43 2.86 40.05
CA GLN A 20 -1.53 3.68 39.25
C GLN A 20 -0.19 2.97 39.08
N ASP A 21 -0.19 1.93 38.23
CA ASP A 21 0.96 1.65 37.40
C ASP A 21 1.14 2.86 36.45
N ILE A 22 1.80 3.90 36.96
CA ILE A 22 2.28 5.02 36.15
C ILE A 22 3.41 4.43 35.32
N VAL A 23 3.06 3.92 34.15
CA VAL A 23 4.02 3.71 33.06
C VAL A 23 4.73 5.05 32.87
N PRO A 24 6.06 5.14 33.04
CA PRO A 24 6.76 6.40 32.96
C PRO A 24 6.56 6.97 31.55
N TYR A 25 6.05 8.19 31.49
CA TYR A 25 6.00 8.98 30.26
C TYR A 25 7.43 9.17 29.75
N SER A 26 7.88 8.32 28.83
CA SER A 26 9.22 8.36 28.26
C SER A 26 9.25 9.26 27.03
N ALA A 27 9.45 10.56 27.24
CA ALA A 27 9.80 11.50 26.18
C ALA A 27 11.21 11.26 25.57
N ASN A 28 11.95 10.23 26.02
CA ASN A 28 13.35 9.99 25.69
C ASN A 28 13.65 8.54 25.23
N LEU A 29 12.72 7.86 24.56
CA LEU A 29 13.05 6.56 23.95
C LEU A 29 13.94 6.75 22.73
N THR A 30 14.99 5.93 22.62
CA THR A 30 15.76 5.84 21.38
C THR A 30 14.87 5.34 20.24
N PRO A 31 15.19 5.67 18.97
CA PRO A 31 14.40 5.21 17.84
C PRO A 31 14.17 3.69 17.78
N GLN A 32 15.14 2.90 18.25
CA GLN A 32 15.06 1.44 18.32
C GLN A 32 14.16 0.95 19.46
N GLU A 33 14.11 1.66 20.60
CA GLU A 33 13.20 1.34 21.70
C GLU A 33 11.75 1.63 21.35
N ARG A 34 11.49 2.65 20.53
CA ARG A 34 10.15 2.97 20.01
C ARG A 34 9.54 1.79 19.23
N CYS A 35 10.35 0.95 18.61
CA CYS A 35 9.88 -0.27 17.94
C CYS A 35 9.24 -1.31 18.87
N LYS A 36 9.43 -1.16 20.18
CA LYS A 36 8.87 -2.03 21.21
C LYS A 36 7.88 -1.30 22.12
N ALA A 37 7.60 -0.02 21.84
CA ALA A 37 6.75 0.81 22.69
C ALA A 37 5.27 0.39 22.60
N ALA A 38 4.56 0.57 23.71
CA ALA A 38 3.13 0.31 23.77
C ALA A 38 2.33 1.42 23.06
N VAL A 39 1.21 1.05 22.47
CA VAL A 39 0.31 2.02 21.83
C VAL A 39 -0.56 2.68 22.89
N ILE A 40 -0.30 3.95 23.21
CA ILE A 40 -1.07 4.71 24.20
C ILE A 40 -1.78 5.89 23.51
N ARG A 41 -3.11 5.81 23.40
CA ARG A 41 -3.95 6.86 22.78
C ARG A 41 -3.96 8.16 23.58
N GLY A 42 -3.98 8.08 24.91
CA GLY A 42 -4.21 9.22 25.79
C GLY A 42 -5.70 9.66 25.86
N PRO A 43 -6.09 10.46 26.88
CA PRO A 43 -7.49 10.74 27.19
C PRO A 43 -8.10 11.90 26.37
N CYS A 44 -7.30 12.69 25.67
CA CYS A 44 -7.80 13.80 24.86
C CYS A 44 -8.49 13.33 23.57
N THR A 45 -9.27 14.22 22.94
CA THR A 45 -10.14 13.93 21.80
C THR A 45 -9.67 14.54 20.47
N SER A 46 -8.43 15.00 20.39
CA SER A 46 -7.82 15.50 19.14
C SER A 46 -7.28 14.30 18.35
N TRP A 47 -8.13 13.70 17.53
CA TRP A 47 -7.82 12.48 16.81
C TRP A 47 -6.80 12.71 15.70
N THR A 48 -5.58 12.25 15.92
CA THR A 48 -4.51 12.27 14.91
C THR A 48 -4.01 10.87 14.67
N GLN A 49 -3.82 10.50 13.41
CA GLN A 49 -3.25 9.20 13.06
C GLN A 49 -1.73 9.21 13.29
N LYS A 50 -1.22 8.24 14.03
CA LYS A 50 0.20 8.01 14.30
C LYS A 50 0.56 6.56 14.00
N TRP A 51 1.84 6.24 13.98
CA TRP A 51 2.35 4.94 13.56
C TRP A 51 3.03 4.20 14.71
N TYR A 52 2.92 2.88 14.75
CA TYR A 52 3.62 1.99 15.68
C TYR A 52 4.07 0.72 14.94
N PHE A 53 5.09 0.05 15.47
CA PHE A 53 5.56 -1.21 14.91
C PHE A 53 4.86 -2.40 15.55
N ASN A 54 4.17 -3.22 14.76
CA ASN A 54 3.57 -4.45 15.25
C ASN A 54 4.60 -5.58 15.16
N GLN A 55 5.17 -5.95 16.29
CA GLN A 55 6.21 -6.98 16.39
C GLN A 55 5.72 -8.37 16.00
N THR A 56 4.45 -8.70 16.22
CA THR A 56 3.88 -10.02 15.94
C THR A 56 3.85 -10.32 14.44
N ILE A 57 3.51 -9.31 13.63
CA ILE A 57 3.39 -9.46 12.17
C ILE A 57 4.52 -8.75 11.40
N GLN A 58 5.44 -8.10 12.10
CA GLN A 58 6.59 -7.36 11.53
C GLN A 58 6.17 -6.27 10.54
N VAL A 59 5.11 -5.50 10.86
CA VAL A 59 4.56 -4.43 9.99
C VAL A 59 4.30 -3.16 10.78
N CYS A 60 4.58 -2.00 10.19
CA CYS A 60 4.18 -0.71 10.72
C CYS A 60 2.67 -0.47 10.51
N ARG A 61 1.95 -0.15 11.58
CA ARG A 61 0.50 0.08 11.56
C ARG A 61 0.16 1.42 12.17
N THR A 62 -1.04 1.91 11.84
CA THR A 62 -1.55 3.15 12.40
C THR A 62 -2.34 2.93 13.67
N PHE A 63 -2.36 3.95 14.52
CA PHE A 63 -3.27 4.06 15.67
C PHE A 63 -3.75 5.50 15.81
N VAL A 64 -4.84 5.69 16.55
CA VAL A 64 -5.38 7.03 16.84
C VAL A 64 -4.75 7.53 18.13
N TYR A 65 -4.01 8.65 18.03
CA TYR A 65 -3.53 9.43 19.17
C TYR A 65 -4.56 10.52 19.51
N GLY A 66 -4.86 10.69 20.79
CA GLY A 66 -5.86 11.63 21.30
C GLY A 66 -5.36 13.07 21.46
N GLY A 67 -4.08 13.34 21.21
CA GLY A 67 -3.51 14.69 21.26
C GLY A 67 -2.89 15.09 22.60
N CYS A 68 -3.03 14.29 23.66
CA CYS A 68 -2.34 14.52 24.94
C CYS A 68 -2.14 13.22 25.71
N LYS A 69 -1.11 13.18 26.58
CA LYS A 69 -0.83 12.11 27.56
C LYS A 69 -0.91 10.69 26.99
N GLY A 70 -0.57 10.53 25.72
CA GLY A 70 -0.33 9.25 25.08
C GLY A 70 1.06 9.26 24.45
N GLU A 71 1.47 8.15 23.89
CA GLU A 71 2.82 7.96 23.38
C GLU A 71 2.81 7.97 21.86
N ILE A 72 3.50 8.95 21.27
CA ILE A 72 3.68 8.99 19.82
C ILE A 72 4.90 8.14 19.49
N VAL A 73 4.64 6.92 19.01
CA VAL A 73 5.72 5.99 18.67
C VAL A 73 6.44 6.46 17.39
N PHE A 74 5.72 6.66 16.29
CA PHE A 74 6.25 7.25 15.05
C PHE A 74 5.25 8.22 14.41
N ASN A 75 5.77 9.28 13.78
CA ASN A 75 4.96 10.29 13.12
C ASN A 75 4.57 9.88 11.69
N THR A 76 5.40 9.07 11.03
CA THR A 76 5.17 8.59 9.67
C THR A 76 5.46 7.09 9.56
N GLU A 77 4.89 6.46 8.53
CA GLU A 77 5.21 5.06 8.20
C GLU A 77 6.70 4.90 7.91
N ALA A 78 7.26 5.83 7.12
CA ALA A 78 8.67 5.83 6.77
C ALA A 78 9.57 5.85 8.01
N GLU A 79 9.25 6.65 9.03
CA GLU A 79 9.98 6.70 10.30
C GLU A 79 9.93 5.34 11.02
N CYS A 80 8.74 4.72 11.09
CA CYS A 80 8.57 3.40 11.68
C CYS A 80 9.35 2.31 10.94
N LEU A 81 9.27 2.30 9.60
CA LEU A 81 9.99 1.35 8.75
C LEU A 81 11.51 1.52 8.90
N HIS A 82 11.97 2.79 8.96
CA HIS A 82 13.38 3.13 9.14
C HIS A 82 13.97 2.45 10.36
N TYR A 83 13.32 2.65 11.51
CA TYR A 83 13.89 2.29 12.80
C TYR A 83 13.59 0.84 13.19
N CYS A 84 12.51 0.26 12.69
CA CYS A 84 12.03 -1.04 13.17
C CYS A 84 12.21 -2.21 12.20
N ILE A 85 12.43 -1.92 10.91
CA ILE A 85 12.59 -2.95 9.88
C ILE A 85 13.99 -2.91 9.24
N GLY A 86 14.68 -1.76 9.26
CA GLY A 86 15.92 -1.55 8.52
C GLY A 86 17.21 -1.86 9.28
N GLY A 87 17.83 -3.01 8.98
CA GLY A 87 19.28 -3.16 9.02
C GLY A 87 19.93 -2.54 7.77
N ASP A 88 21.08 -1.89 7.96
CA ASP A 88 22.11 -1.33 7.06
C ASP A 88 21.85 -1.00 5.56
N HIS A 89 20.61 -0.73 5.16
CA HIS A 89 20.31 -0.08 3.89
C HIS A 89 19.42 1.14 4.12
N THR A 90 20.08 2.29 4.09
CA THR A 90 19.53 3.65 4.25
C THR A 90 18.27 3.87 3.42
N LEU A 91 17.22 4.38 4.05
CA LEU A 91 16.05 4.91 3.35
C LEU A 91 16.47 5.95 2.29
N PRO A 92 15.70 6.09 1.19
CA PRO A 92 15.94 7.14 0.22
C PRO A 92 15.97 8.54 0.88
N PRO A 93 16.84 9.47 0.46
CA PRO A 93 17.05 10.77 1.10
C PRO A 93 15.79 11.62 1.29
N TYR A 94 14.76 11.39 0.48
CA TYR A 94 13.47 12.10 0.55
C TYR A 94 12.54 11.61 1.67
N LEU A 95 12.89 10.53 2.37
CA LEU A 95 12.16 10.01 3.54
C LEU A 95 12.84 10.35 4.88
N MET A 96 13.96 11.08 4.85
CA MET A 96 14.62 11.60 6.05
C MET A 96 14.06 12.98 6.41
N PRO A 97 13.65 13.25 7.66
CA PRO A 97 13.30 14.60 8.08
C PRO A 97 14.56 15.47 8.04
N SER A 98 14.63 16.41 7.09
CA SER A 98 15.75 17.33 6.93
C SER A 98 15.82 18.31 8.10
N ASN A 99 16.71 18.06 9.05
CA ASN A 99 17.23 19.05 9.99
C ASN A 99 18.45 19.74 9.37
N VAL A 100 18.25 20.42 8.25
CA VAL A 100 19.21 21.38 7.71
C VAL A 100 18.43 22.58 7.20
N SER A 101 18.48 23.67 7.96
CA SER A 101 18.18 25.02 7.49
C SER A 101 19.24 25.42 6.47
N THR A 102 19.14 24.87 5.28
CA THR A 102 19.70 25.50 4.09
C THR A 102 18.52 26.09 3.36
N GLU A 103 18.40 27.41 3.42
CA GLU A 103 17.80 28.21 2.36
C GLU A 103 18.54 27.86 1.06
N ARG A 104 18.16 26.74 0.45
CA ARG A 104 18.29 26.62 -0.99
C ARG A 104 17.03 27.26 -1.50
N GLU A 105 17.20 28.35 -2.25
CA GLU A 105 16.20 28.86 -3.17
C GLU A 105 15.50 27.66 -3.78
N TYR A 106 14.24 27.45 -3.37
CA TYR A 106 13.33 26.64 -4.14
C TYR A 106 13.14 27.44 -5.42
N GLU A 107 14.03 27.21 -6.38
CA GLU A 107 13.83 27.60 -7.75
C GLU A 107 12.50 26.95 -8.11
N SER A 108 11.47 27.78 -8.11
CA SER A 108 10.12 27.32 -8.29
C SER A 108 10.06 26.82 -9.72
N TRP A 109 10.21 25.50 -9.90
CA TRP A 109 9.64 24.79 -11.02
C TRP A 109 8.11 24.82 -10.86
N ILE A 110 7.54 26.03 -10.87
CA ILE A 110 6.28 26.25 -11.55
C ILE A 110 6.67 26.02 -13.02
N PRO A 111 6.19 24.96 -13.68
CA PRO A 111 6.39 24.84 -15.10
C PRO A 111 5.85 26.12 -15.71
N THR A 112 6.73 26.89 -16.35
CA THR A 112 6.35 27.91 -17.32
C THR A 112 5.13 27.41 -18.08
N THR A 113 4.09 28.24 -18.12
CA THR A 113 2.93 28.13 -19.00
C THR A 113 3.22 27.20 -20.17
N THR A 114 2.71 25.97 -20.10
CA THR A 114 2.86 25.02 -21.21
C THR A 114 2.18 25.68 -22.41
N SER A 115 2.97 26.06 -23.41
CA SER A 115 2.48 26.71 -24.64
C SER A 115 1.54 25.81 -25.46
N ARG A 116 1.47 24.53 -25.11
CA ARG A 116 0.60 23.54 -25.72
C ARG A 116 -0.78 23.56 -25.05
N PRO A 117 -1.87 23.81 -25.81
CA PRO A 117 -3.22 23.73 -25.28
C PRO A 117 -3.56 22.29 -24.83
N PRO A 118 -4.41 22.12 -23.81
CA PRO A 118 -4.90 20.80 -23.39
C PRO A 118 -5.60 20.05 -24.54
N VAL A 119 -5.43 18.73 -24.58
CA VAL A 119 -6.12 17.89 -25.58
C VAL A 119 -7.57 17.64 -25.16
N PRO A 120 -8.58 17.99 -26.00
CA PRO A 120 -9.99 17.69 -25.74
C PRO A 120 -10.23 16.20 -25.52
N HIS A 121 -11.18 15.85 -24.65
CA HIS A 121 -11.44 14.44 -24.29
C HIS A 121 -11.79 13.54 -25.49
N THR A 122 -12.46 14.08 -26.51
CA THR A 122 -12.83 13.36 -27.74
C THR A 122 -11.63 12.95 -28.60
N ASP A 123 -10.52 13.68 -28.46
CA ASP A 123 -9.33 13.52 -29.29
C ASP A 123 -8.24 12.71 -28.55
N ARG A 124 -8.52 12.28 -27.32
CA ARG A 124 -7.60 11.48 -26.51
C ARG A 124 -7.61 10.04 -27.00
N GLY A 125 -6.42 9.45 -27.06
CA GLY A 125 -6.23 8.05 -27.43
C GLY A 125 -6.51 7.06 -26.29
N LYS A 126 -5.98 5.85 -26.44
CA LYS A 126 -6.12 4.74 -25.48
C LYS A 126 -5.26 4.86 -24.21
N GLU A 127 -4.38 5.85 -24.15
CA GLU A 127 -3.47 6.05 -23.02
C GLU A 127 -4.12 6.88 -21.92
N LEU A 128 -3.85 6.52 -20.66
CA LEU A 128 -4.29 7.32 -19.53
C LEU A 128 -3.47 8.61 -19.48
N THR A 129 -4.17 9.75 -19.50
CA THR A 129 -3.55 11.08 -19.47
C THR A 129 -4.11 11.92 -18.33
N PHE A 130 -3.32 12.87 -17.81
CA PHE A 130 -3.83 13.88 -16.88
C PHE A 130 -5.02 14.66 -17.47
N PRO A 131 -6.09 14.92 -16.69
CA PRO A 131 -7.23 15.67 -17.18
C PRO A 131 -6.86 17.10 -17.61
N GLU A 132 -5.92 17.74 -16.92
CA GLU A 132 -5.49 19.12 -17.13
C GLU A 132 -4.75 19.32 -18.46
N THR A 133 -3.96 18.32 -18.88
CA THR A 133 -3.12 18.44 -20.09
C THR A 133 -3.64 17.60 -21.25
N GLY A 134 -4.17 16.40 -20.98
CA GLY A 134 -4.58 15.46 -22.02
C GLY A 134 -3.43 14.84 -22.82
N TYR A 135 -2.17 15.04 -22.41
CA TYR A 135 -1.00 14.45 -23.06
C TYR A 135 0.09 13.96 -22.09
N GLN A 136 0.09 14.38 -20.82
CA GLN A 136 1.01 13.81 -19.82
C GLN A 136 0.52 12.42 -19.40
N THR A 137 1.42 11.44 -19.38
CA THR A 137 1.10 10.01 -19.16
C THR A 137 1.89 9.35 -18.02
N VAL A 138 2.76 10.12 -17.34
CA VAL A 138 3.60 9.62 -16.25
C VAL A 138 3.01 10.01 -14.90
N PHE A 139 2.51 9.04 -14.16
CA PHE A 139 1.92 9.22 -12.84
C PHE A 139 2.91 8.81 -11.75
N MET A 140 3.26 9.73 -10.86
CA MET A 140 4.13 9.44 -9.71
C MET A 140 3.28 9.07 -8.49
N MET A 141 3.48 7.87 -7.95
CA MET A 141 2.84 7.42 -6.72
C MET A 141 3.71 7.81 -5.52
N ALA A 142 3.50 9.01 -4.99
CA ALA A 142 4.35 9.59 -3.94
C ALA A 142 4.00 9.13 -2.52
N GLN A 143 2.80 8.60 -2.30
CA GLN A 143 2.32 8.16 -1.00
C GLN A 143 2.14 6.64 -0.97
N SER A 144 2.45 6.02 0.17
CA SER A 144 1.94 4.69 0.54
C SER A 144 0.43 4.71 0.41
N ASN A 145 -0.18 3.75 -0.31
CA ASN A 145 -1.59 3.63 -0.71
C ASN A 145 -2.08 4.48 -1.89
N ALA A 146 -1.24 5.25 -2.58
CA ALA A 146 -1.69 6.02 -3.74
C ALA A 146 -2.09 5.09 -4.90
N PHE A 147 -3.33 5.21 -5.38
CA PHE A 147 -3.83 4.48 -6.54
C PHE A 147 -4.67 5.38 -7.44
N ILE A 148 -4.72 5.03 -8.71
CA ILE A 148 -5.66 5.54 -9.68
C ILE A 148 -6.76 4.50 -9.84
N GLN A 149 -8.01 4.89 -9.59
CA GLN A 149 -9.16 4.04 -9.88
C GLN A 149 -9.73 4.39 -11.25
N LEU A 150 -9.91 3.36 -12.08
CA LEU A 150 -10.62 3.46 -13.35
C LEU A 150 -12.00 2.83 -13.21
N ASP A 151 -13.03 3.62 -13.49
CA ASP A 151 -14.43 3.16 -13.39
C ASP A 151 -14.85 2.36 -14.63
N GLY A 152 -15.66 1.31 -14.42
CA GLY A 152 -16.11 0.41 -15.48
C GLY A 152 -16.87 1.04 -16.64
N VAL A 153 -17.51 2.22 -16.46
CA VAL A 153 -18.16 2.96 -17.56
C VAL A 153 -17.13 3.47 -18.58
N ARG A 154 -15.91 3.78 -18.13
CA ARG A 154 -14.84 4.33 -18.98
C ARG A 154 -14.01 3.26 -19.67
N ILE A 155 -14.17 1.98 -19.31
CA ILE A 155 -13.41 0.88 -19.90
C ILE A 155 -14.34 -0.25 -20.35
N PRO A 156 -15.23 0.02 -21.32
CA PRO A 156 -16.22 -0.97 -21.79
C PRO A 156 -15.55 -2.20 -22.40
N THR A 157 -14.29 -2.12 -22.83
CA THR A 157 -13.52 -3.24 -23.37
C THR A 157 -12.99 -4.19 -22.29
N PHE A 158 -13.06 -3.82 -21.01
CA PHE A 158 -12.54 -4.62 -19.90
C PHE A 158 -13.58 -5.54 -19.27
N GLN A 159 -14.41 -6.17 -20.11
CA GLN A 159 -15.44 -7.11 -19.67
C GLN A 159 -14.85 -8.47 -19.34
N LEU A 160 -15.34 -9.09 -18.26
CA LEU A 160 -14.87 -10.41 -17.84
C LEU A 160 -14.99 -11.48 -18.94
N ARG A 161 -16.07 -11.41 -19.74
CA ARG A 161 -16.35 -12.34 -20.84
C ARG A 161 -15.45 -12.18 -22.07
N MET A 162 -14.64 -11.11 -22.14
CA MET A 162 -13.80 -10.79 -23.28
C MET A 162 -12.33 -11.07 -22.99
N SER A 163 -11.56 -11.37 -24.04
CA SER A 163 -10.10 -11.33 -23.96
C SER A 163 -9.65 -9.91 -23.69
N ARG A 164 -8.73 -9.74 -22.75
CA ARG A 164 -8.32 -8.44 -22.21
C ARG A 164 -6.81 -8.31 -22.28
N GLU A 165 -6.36 -7.10 -22.57
CA GLU A 165 -4.95 -6.73 -22.55
C GLU A 165 -4.77 -5.47 -21.71
N ILE A 166 -3.79 -5.52 -20.80
CA ILE A 166 -3.32 -4.35 -20.04
C ILE A 166 -1.87 -4.12 -20.44
N SER A 167 -1.56 -2.93 -20.94
CA SER A 167 -0.20 -2.54 -21.31
C SER A 167 0.19 -1.25 -20.60
N PHE A 168 1.33 -1.25 -19.93
CA PHE A 168 1.84 -0.08 -19.20
C PHE A 168 3.36 -0.12 -19.10
N LYS A 169 3.96 1.02 -18.74
CA LYS A 169 5.38 1.09 -18.36
C LYS A 169 5.48 1.45 -16.89
N PHE A 170 6.46 0.88 -16.19
CA PHE A 170 6.73 1.24 -14.81
C PHE A 170 8.23 1.36 -14.56
N LYS A 171 8.56 2.07 -13.48
CA LYS A 171 9.93 2.25 -12.98
C LYS A 171 9.86 2.27 -11.46
N THR A 172 10.66 1.44 -10.80
CA THR A 172 10.69 1.36 -9.34
C THR A 172 12.07 0.92 -8.84
N ARG A 173 12.36 1.22 -7.57
CA ARG A 173 13.48 0.67 -6.80
C ARG A 173 13.02 -0.38 -5.79
N LEU A 174 11.71 -0.46 -5.56
CA LEU A 174 11.14 -1.31 -4.54
C LEU A 174 11.02 -2.75 -5.06
N PRO A 175 11.41 -3.76 -4.26
CA PRO A 175 11.38 -5.16 -4.68
C PRO A 175 9.97 -5.78 -4.62
N HIS A 176 9.02 -5.12 -3.96
CA HIS A 176 7.66 -5.63 -3.73
C HIS A 176 6.60 -4.53 -3.84
N GLY A 177 5.60 -4.69 -4.70
CA GLY A 177 4.45 -3.76 -4.74
C GLY A 177 3.39 -4.10 -5.76
N LEU A 178 2.19 -3.54 -5.56
CA LEU A 178 1.06 -3.72 -6.45
C LEU A 178 1.11 -2.68 -7.58
N LEU A 179 1.08 -3.17 -8.82
CA LEU A 179 1.05 -2.32 -10.00
C LEU A 179 -0.37 -2.16 -10.53
N VAL A 180 -1.11 -3.27 -10.62
CA VAL A 180 -2.50 -3.28 -11.10
C VAL A 180 -3.32 -4.29 -10.31
N TYR A 181 -4.51 -3.88 -9.89
CA TYR A 181 -5.55 -4.76 -9.38
C TYR A 181 -6.80 -4.64 -10.23
N HIS A 182 -7.40 -5.77 -10.62
CA HIS A 182 -8.69 -5.79 -11.29
C HIS A 182 -9.66 -6.74 -10.60
N SER A 183 -10.88 -6.26 -10.35
CA SER A 183 -11.98 -7.07 -9.84
C SER A 183 -13.31 -6.66 -10.46
N ILE A 184 -14.39 -7.35 -10.08
CA ILE A 184 -15.76 -7.07 -10.55
C ILE A 184 -16.52 -6.29 -9.47
N LYS A 185 -17.05 -5.13 -9.84
CA LYS A 185 -17.94 -4.32 -8.99
C LYS A 185 -19.30 -5.00 -8.91
N ASN A 186 -19.91 -5.00 -7.72
CA ASN A 186 -21.27 -5.53 -7.50
C ASN A 186 -21.46 -6.93 -8.10
N ARG A 187 -20.52 -7.85 -7.82
CA ARG A 187 -20.53 -9.22 -8.36
C ARG A 187 -21.89 -9.90 -8.13
N PRO A 188 -22.55 -10.45 -9.17
CA PRO A 188 -23.82 -11.17 -9.01
C PRO A 188 -23.70 -12.38 -8.08
N GLU A 189 -24.81 -12.70 -7.40
CA GLU A 189 -24.93 -13.92 -6.61
C GLU A 189 -24.81 -15.15 -7.53
N GLY A 190 -24.02 -16.14 -7.14
CA GLY A 190 -23.70 -17.31 -7.96
C GLY A 190 -22.49 -17.17 -8.89
N LEU A 191 -21.98 -15.95 -9.15
CA LEU A 191 -20.72 -15.78 -9.87
C LEU A 191 -19.53 -16.05 -8.95
N ASN A 192 -18.61 -16.91 -9.40
CA ASN A 192 -17.37 -17.19 -8.70
C ASN A 192 -16.57 -15.90 -8.43
N PRO A 193 -15.93 -15.77 -7.25
CA PRO A 193 -14.98 -14.69 -6.99
C PRO A 193 -13.94 -14.59 -8.10
N TYR A 194 -13.62 -13.36 -8.52
CA TYR A 194 -12.61 -13.07 -9.53
C TYR A 194 -11.73 -11.92 -9.06
N ALA A 195 -10.42 -12.07 -9.23
CA ALA A 195 -9.45 -10.99 -9.06
C ALA A 195 -8.22 -11.23 -9.95
N LEU A 196 -7.60 -10.15 -10.40
CA LEU A 196 -6.32 -10.16 -11.08
C LEU A 196 -5.37 -9.20 -10.36
N TYR A 197 -4.17 -9.68 -10.07
CA TYR A 197 -3.09 -8.90 -9.47
C TYR A 197 -1.91 -8.89 -10.43
N VAL A 198 -1.33 -7.73 -10.68
CA VAL A 198 -0.04 -7.54 -11.34
C VAL A 198 0.87 -6.89 -10.31
N ILE A 199 1.88 -7.63 -9.86
CA ILE A 199 2.74 -7.21 -8.76
C ILE A 199 4.21 -7.35 -9.16
N VAL A 200 5.06 -6.52 -8.56
CA VAL A 200 6.48 -6.83 -8.45
C VAL A 200 6.66 -7.65 -7.17
N GLU A 201 7.31 -8.79 -7.25
CA GLU A 201 7.65 -9.63 -6.10
C GLU A 201 9.10 -10.08 -6.24
N LYS A 202 9.96 -9.72 -5.28
CA LYS A 202 11.41 -9.99 -5.31
C LYS A 202 12.07 -9.46 -6.60
N GLY A 203 11.60 -8.32 -7.10
CA GLY A 203 12.11 -7.72 -8.34
C GLY A 203 11.73 -8.47 -9.62
N GLN A 204 10.80 -9.43 -9.57
CA GLN A 204 10.24 -10.09 -10.75
C GLN A 204 8.80 -9.63 -10.96
N LEU A 205 8.29 -9.65 -12.20
CA LEU A 205 6.86 -9.44 -12.43
C LEU A 205 6.14 -10.74 -12.12
N LYS A 206 5.12 -10.68 -11.27
CA LYS A 206 4.21 -11.79 -11.00
C LYS A 206 2.79 -11.36 -11.29
N VAL A 207 2.11 -12.12 -12.12
CA VAL A 207 0.69 -11.92 -12.43
C VAL A 207 -0.09 -13.07 -11.81
N VAL A 208 -1.07 -12.74 -10.95
CA VAL A 208 -1.91 -13.72 -10.25
C VAL A 208 -3.36 -13.53 -10.68
N HIS A 209 -3.92 -14.55 -11.31
CA HIS A 209 -5.32 -14.61 -11.69
C HIS A 209 -6.05 -15.55 -10.72
N VAL A 210 -7.06 -15.05 -10.02
CA VAL A 210 -7.91 -15.80 -9.10
C VAL A 210 -9.30 -15.96 -9.71
N PHE A 211 -9.81 -17.18 -9.73
CA PHE A 211 -11.19 -17.47 -10.10
C PHE A 211 -11.75 -18.61 -9.24
N GLY A 212 -12.83 -18.33 -8.51
CA GLY A 212 -13.43 -19.27 -7.57
C GLY A 212 -12.46 -19.64 -6.45
N LYS A 213 -12.15 -20.94 -6.33
CA LYS A 213 -11.18 -21.50 -5.38
C LYS A 213 -9.79 -21.72 -6.00
N THR A 214 -9.61 -21.36 -7.27
CA THR A 214 -8.36 -21.61 -8.00
C THR A 214 -7.59 -20.33 -8.22
N SER A 215 -6.27 -20.43 -8.22
CA SER A 215 -5.37 -19.36 -8.61
C SER A 215 -4.40 -19.87 -9.67
N THR A 216 -4.00 -18.99 -10.58
CA THR A 216 -3.01 -19.27 -11.62
C THR A 216 -2.04 -18.10 -11.64
N SER A 217 -0.74 -18.39 -11.62
CA SER A 217 0.29 -17.36 -11.64
C SER A 217 1.30 -17.58 -12.76
N VAL A 218 1.77 -16.47 -13.34
CA VAL A 218 2.92 -16.43 -14.24
C VAL A 218 3.93 -15.43 -13.70
N ILE A 219 5.21 -15.80 -13.71
CA ILE A 219 6.34 -14.96 -13.30
C ILE A 219 7.23 -14.73 -14.52
N VAL A 220 7.66 -13.50 -14.76
CA VAL A 220 8.49 -13.13 -15.91
C VAL A 220 9.38 -11.93 -15.58
N GLY A 221 10.58 -11.89 -16.16
CA GLY A 221 11.55 -10.83 -15.92
C GLY A 221 12.23 -10.91 -14.55
N GLU A 222 13.37 -10.24 -14.43
CA GLU A 222 14.17 -10.19 -13.21
C GLU A 222 14.83 -8.83 -13.03
N GLY A 223 14.99 -8.42 -11.76
CA GLY A 223 15.58 -7.14 -11.40
C GLY A 223 14.82 -5.95 -12.01
N LEU A 224 13.50 -5.98 -11.93
CA LEU A 224 12.61 -4.91 -12.39
C LEU A 224 12.58 -3.72 -11.41
N ASN A 225 13.35 -3.81 -10.32
CA ASN A 225 13.51 -2.81 -9.28
C ASN A 225 14.85 -2.05 -9.40
N ARG A 226 15.37 -1.87 -10.62
CA ARG A 226 16.66 -1.22 -10.91
C ARG A 226 16.53 0.27 -11.27
N ASP A 227 15.40 0.91 -10.97
CA ASP A 227 15.10 2.29 -11.36
C ASP A 227 15.20 2.56 -12.87
N ARG A 228 14.85 1.57 -13.69
CA ARG A 228 14.74 1.71 -15.14
C ARG A 228 13.31 1.46 -15.60
N TRP A 229 12.96 2.05 -16.73
CA TRP A 229 11.66 1.81 -17.35
C TRP A 229 11.60 0.39 -17.89
N HIS A 230 10.53 -0.31 -17.53
CA HIS A 230 10.18 -1.63 -18.03
C HIS A 230 8.80 -1.57 -18.71
N SER A 231 8.66 -2.24 -19.85
CA SER A 231 7.40 -2.33 -20.59
C SER A 231 6.68 -3.64 -20.25
N VAL A 232 5.46 -3.55 -19.74
CA VAL A 232 4.65 -4.70 -19.33
C VAL A 232 3.43 -4.82 -20.21
N THR A 233 3.15 -6.04 -20.66
CA THR A 233 1.88 -6.42 -21.28
C THR A 233 1.34 -7.68 -20.60
N VAL A 234 0.11 -7.60 -20.09
CA VAL A 234 -0.62 -8.73 -19.50
C VAL A 234 -1.83 -9.02 -20.36
N THR A 235 -1.94 -10.25 -20.85
CA THR A 235 -3.05 -10.69 -21.70
C THR A 235 -3.79 -11.84 -21.05
N ILE A 236 -5.11 -11.71 -20.91
CA ILE A 236 -6.02 -12.79 -20.55
C ILE A 236 -6.76 -13.20 -21.82
N ASP A 237 -6.46 -14.39 -22.30
CA ASP A 237 -7.10 -14.98 -23.46
C ASP A 237 -8.19 -15.94 -23.02
N VAL A 238 -9.44 -15.48 -23.11
CA VAL A 238 -10.61 -16.24 -22.67
C VAL A 238 -10.91 -17.40 -23.61
N LYS A 239 -10.54 -17.28 -24.90
CA LYS A 239 -10.78 -18.32 -25.91
C LYS A 239 -9.82 -19.49 -25.73
N GLU A 240 -8.53 -19.19 -25.57
CA GLU A 240 -7.50 -20.22 -25.37
C GLU A 240 -7.33 -20.62 -23.90
N THR A 241 -8.02 -19.95 -22.97
CA THR A 241 -7.86 -20.13 -21.52
C THR A 241 -6.42 -19.92 -21.05
N LYS A 242 -5.75 -18.89 -21.58
CA LYS A 242 -4.34 -18.59 -21.28
C LYS A 242 -4.16 -17.25 -20.57
N LEU A 243 -3.25 -17.23 -19.61
CA LEU A 243 -2.70 -16.02 -19.00
C LEU A 243 -1.29 -15.83 -19.56
N ARG A 244 -1.04 -14.70 -20.22
CA ARG A 244 0.26 -14.35 -20.78
C ARG A 244 0.78 -13.08 -20.11
N ALA A 245 2.06 -13.07 -19.75
CA ALA A 245 2.74 -11.89 -19.25
C ALA A 245 4.03 -11.67 -20.05
N LYS A 246 4.24 -10.43 -20.48
CA LYS A 246 5.44 -9.98 -21.19
C LYS A 246 6.06 -8.82 -20.42
N VAL A 247 7.37 -8.87 -20.21
CA VAL A 247 8.20 -7.79 -19.67
C VAL A 247 9.35 -7.57 -20.63
N ASP A 248 9.44 -6.37 -21.18
CA ASP A 248 10.41 -6.00 -22.20
C ASP A 248 10.36 -7.03 -23.36
N ASP A 249 11.40 -7.83 -23.56
CA ASP A 249 11.45 -8.87 -24.60
C ASP A 249 11.08 -10.28 -24.10
N GLN A 250 10.98 -10.48 -22.78
CA GLN A 250 10.67 -11.77 -22.18
C GLN A 250 9.16 -11.98 -22.08
N ARG A 251 8.68 -13.17 -22.44
CA ARG A 251 7.25 -13.53 -22.39
C ARG A 251 7.06 -14.94 -21.88
N HIS A 252 6.22 -15.11 -20.87
CA HIS A 252 5.77 -16.40 -20.38
C HIS A 252 4.24 -16.52 -20.45
N GLU A 253 3.75 -17.74 -20.62
CA GLU A 253 2.30 -18.03 -20.61
C GLU A 253 1.98 -19.30 -19.83
N VAL A 254 0.79 -19.33 -19.23
CA VAL A 254 0.26 -20.47 -18.46
C VAL A 254 -1.22 -20.66 -18.76
N LYS A 255 -1.71 -21.90 -18.67
CA LYS A 255 -3.13 -22.20 -18.80
C LYS A 255 -3.85 -21.82 -17.50
N ILE A 256 -4.95 -21.06 -17.62
CA ILE A 256 -5.77 -20.64 -16.49
C ILE A 256 -6.54 -21.83 -15.93
N GLN A 257 -6.45 -22.02 -14.61
CA GLN A 257 -7.17 -23.05 -13.89
C GLN A 257 -8.59 -22.62 -13.50
N GLY A 258 -9.47 -23.59 -13.24
CA GLY A 258 -10.82 -23.36 -12.72
C GLY A 258 -11.87 -22.86 -13.72
N MET A 259 -11.50 -22.55 -14.96
CA MET A 259 -12.45 -22.20 -16.01
C MET A 259 -13.13 -23.45 -16.60
N ARG A 260 -14.30 -23.81 -16.06
CA ARG A 260 -15.14 -24.90 -16.59
C ARG A 260 -16.08 -24.46 -17.71
N HIS A 261 -16.50 -23.19 -17.66
CA HIS A 261 -17.40 -22.59 -18.64
C HIS A 261 -16.63 -21.57 -19.48
N ARG A 262 -17.00 -21.42 -20.76
CA ARG A 262 -16.52 -20.31 -21.59
C ARG A 262 -16.87 -18.98 -20.92
N ASN A 263 -16.08 -17.95 -21.16
CA ASN A 263 -16.38 -16.58 -20.72
C ASN A 263 -16.62 -16.44 -19.21
N TYR A 264 -15.94 -17.24 -18.39
CA TYR A 264 -16.12 -17.28 -16.94
C TYR A 264 -17.56 -17.59 -16.47
N GLY A 265 -18.40 -18.15 -17.35
CA GLY A 265 -19.82 -18.42 -17.06
C GLY A 265 -20.70 -17.16 -17.10
N VAL A 266 -20.23 -16.09 -17.73
CA VAL A 266 -20.96 -14.81 -17.83
C VAL A 266 -21.43 -14.57 -19.26
N THR A 267 -22.68 -14.17 -19.41
CA THR A 267 -23.32 -13.82 -20.70
C THR A 267 -23.49 -12.31 -20.90
N THR A 268 -23.49 -11.54 -19.82
CA THR A 268 -23.68 -10.08 -19.81
C THR A 268 -22.38 -9.32 -19.51
N ASP A 269 -22.39 -8.03 -19.78
CA ASP A 269 -21.28 -7.15 -19.39
C ASP A 269 -21.36 -6.85 -17.89
N LEU A 270 -20.21 -6.86 -17.21
CA LEU A 270 -20.10 -6.65 -15.77
C LEU A 270 -19.17 -5.47 -15.50
N THR A 271 -19.56 -4.63 -14.55
CA THR A 271 -18.77 -3.45 -14.19
C THR A 271 -17.43 -3.85 -13.58
N SER A 272 -16.35 -3.46 -14.22
CA SER A 272 -14.98 -3.68 -13.73
C SER A 272 -14.54 -2.59 -12.76
N VAL A 273 -13.71 -2.96 -11.79
CA VAL A 273 -12.90 -2.05 -10.95
C VAL A 273 -11.45 -2.30 -11.28
N VAL A 274 -10.75 -1.31 -11.82
CA VAL A 274 -9.30 -1.39 -12.05
C VAL A 274 -8.61 -0.34 -11.20
N LEU A 275 -7.67 -0.77 -10.37
CA LEU A 275 -6.80 0.08 -9.57
C LEU A 275 -5.39 -0.01 -10.15
N VAL A 276 -4.74 1.12 -10.36
CA VAL A 276 -3.35 1.21 -10.84
C VAL A 276 -2.52 1.94 -9.78
N GLY A 277 -1.44 1.33 -9.32
CA GLY A 277 -0.69 1.76 -8.15
C GLY A 277 -1.12 1.04 -6.87
N GLY A 278 -0.61 1.52 -5.74
CA GLY A 278 -0.69 0.85 -4.43
C GLY A 278 0.67 0.28 -4.03
N TRP A 279 1.44 1.10 -3.33
CA TRP A 279 2.57 0.62 -2.51
C TRP A 279 2.14 0.66 -1.06
#